data_AF-X1MSU9-F1
#
_entry.id   AF-X1MSU9-F1
#
_cell.length_a   1.000
_cell.length_b   1.000
_cell.length_c   1.000
_cell.angle_alpha   90.00
_cell.angle_beta   90.00
_cell.angle_gamma   90.00
#
_symmetry.space_group_name_H-M   'P 1'
#
loop_
_entity.id
_entity.type
_entity.pdbx_description
1 polymer ?
#
loop_
_entity_poly.entity_id
_entity_poly.type
_entity_poly.pdbx_seq_one_letter_code
_entity_poly.pdbx_strand_id
1 'polypeptide(L)'
;TMYDRMSMPRVGEKAGFQISKRLIAGGDQPRAIAQLTEGVLSEMKFQTLLGATGTGKTFTIAHVIQAVQRPTLVIAHNKTLTAQLCNEFHELFPENAVHYFVSYYDYYQPEAYLPQTEVEDQIREKLLSKIEADTWEAWFSEAREEAKIGILF
;
A
#
# COMPACT_ATOMS: atom_id res chain seq x y z
N THR A 1 -26.21 0.18 -10.33
CA THR A 1 -25.41 1.30 -9.78
C THR A 1 -23.96 0.87 -9.73
N MET A 2 -23.00 1.78 -9.94
CA MET A 2 -21.57 1.45 -10.12
C MET A 2 -20.88 0.72 -8.93
N TYR A 3 -21.60 0.47 -7.83
CA TYR A 3 -21.09 -0.16 -6.61
C TYR A 3 -21.18 -1.69 -6.56
N ASP A 4 -21.83 -2.33 -7.52
CA ASP A 4 -22.18 -3.77 -7.45
C ASP A 4 -21.15 -4.71 -8.13
N ARG A 5 -19.94 -4.21 -8.43
CA ARG A 5 -18.89 -4.96 -9.15
C ARG A 5 -17.57 -5.14 -8.39
N MET A 6 -17.48 -4.79 -7.10
CA MET A 6 -16.23 -4.94 -6.33
C MET A 6 -16.01 -6.35 -5.76
N SER A 7 -16.34 -7.40 -6.51
CA SER A 7 -15.70 -8.69 -6.24
C SER A 7 -14.23 -8.54 -6.64
N MET A 8 -13.37 -8.29 -5.66
CA MET A 8 -11.95 -8.08 -5.91
C MET A 8 -11.34 -9.34 -6.54
N PRO A 9 -10.75 -9.26 -7.75
CA PRO A 9 -10.09 -10.41 -8.34
C PRO A 9 -8.95 -10.87 -7.42
N ARG A 10 -8.90 -12.17 -7.12
CA ARG A 10 -7.76 -12.79 -6.45
C ARG A 10 -6.61 -12.85 -7.46
N VAL A 11 -5.40 -12.48 -7.04
CA VAL A 11 -4.22 -12.45 -7.92
C VAL A 11 -4.03 -13.81 -8.62
N GLY A 12 -3.77 -13.79 -9.92
CA GLY A 12 -3.80 -14.92 -10.85
C GLY A 12 -2.71 -15.99 -10.66
N GLU A 13 -2.84 -17.08 -11.43
CA GLU A 13 -2.08 -18.34 -11.39
C GLU A 13 -0.53 -18.26 -11.51
N LYS A 14 0.07 -17.08 -11.56
CA LYS A 14 1.54 -16.90 -11.51
C LYS A 14 1.94 -16.12 -10.25
N ALA A 15 2.19 -16.90 -9.20
CA ALA A 15 2.79 -16.49 -7.92
C ALA A 15 1.96 -15.50 -7.08
N GLY A 16 1.09 -16.04 -6.23
CA GLY A 16 0.49 -15.28 -5.14
C GLY A 16 1.53 -14.73 -4.13
N PHE A 17 1.07 -13.94 -3.16
CA PHE A 17 1.91 -13.45 -2.06
C PHE A 17 2.50 -14.62 -1.26
N GLN A 18 3.81 -14.61 -1.03
CA GLN A 18 4.52 -15.64 -0.26
C GLN A 18 5.51 -15.00 0.71
N ILE A 19 5.30 -15.23 2.00
CA ILE A 19 6.17 -14.77 3.07
C ILE A 19 7.37 -15.71 3.18
N SER A 20 8.53 -15.13 3.48
CA SER A 20 9.75 -15.88 3.81
C SER A 20 9.49 -16.92 4.93
N LYS A 21 9.78 -18.19 4.64
CA LYS A 21 9.49 -19.35 5.52
C LYS A 21 10.21 -19.35 6.88
N ARG A 22 11.11 -18.40 7.14
CA ARG A 22 11.94 -18.38 8.36
C ARG A 22 11.23 -17.84 9.60
N LEU A 23 10.04 -17.26 9.45
CA LEU A 23 9.32 -16.58 10.52
C LEU A 23 8.02 -17.33 10.86
N ILE A 24 7.75 -17.50 12.16
CA ILE A 24 6.54 -18.18 12.67
C ILE A 24 5.81 -17.21 13.59
N ALA A 25 4.50 -17.08 13.40
CA ALA A 25 3.65 -16.24 14.25
C ALA A 25 3.58 -16.80 15.68
N GLY A 26 3.72 -15.91 16.67
CA GLY A 26 3.73 -16.26 18.09
C GLY A 26 2.80 -15.37 18.92
N GLY A 27 2.54 -15.77 20.16
CA GLY A 27 1.66 -15.04 21.08
C GLY A 27 0.24 -14.89 20.53
N ASP A 28 -0.29 -13.68 20.54
CA ASP A 28 -1.64 -13.36 20.05
C ASP A 28 -1.73 -13.21 18.53
N GLN A 29 -0.61 -13.20 17.82
CA GLN A 29 -0.58 -12.97 16.36
C GLN A 29 -1.42 -13.99 15.58
N PRO A 30 -1.39 -15.32 15.84
CA PRO A 30 -2.18 -16.28 15.08
C PRO A 30 -3.69 -15.99 15.14
N ARG A 31 -4.17 -15.57 16.31
CA ARG A 31 -5.58 -15.19 16.52
C ARG A 31 -5.91 -13.90 15.77
N ALA A 32 -5.07 -12.88 15.87
CA ALA A 32 -5.28 -11.61 15.17
C ALA A 32 -5.28 -11.79 13.65
N ILE A 33 -4.36 -12.60 13.11
CA ILE A 33 -4.30 -12.95 11.68
C ILE A 33 -5.62 -13.60 11.27
N ALA A 34 -6.07 -14.65 11.98
CA ALA A 34 -7.29 -15.37 11.64
C ALA A 34 -8.52 -14.45 11.58
N GLN A 35 -8.70 -13.60 12.60
CA GLN A 35 -9.84 -12.68 12.69
C GLN A 35 -9.82 -11.63 11.57
N LEU A 36 -8.65 -11.04 11.29
CA LEU A 36 -8.52 -10.04 10.22
C LEU A 36 -8.75 -10.65 8.83
N THR A 37 -8.17 -11.83 8.59
CA THR A 37 -8.37 -12.57 7.34
C THR A 37 -9.83 -12.92 7.11
N GLU A 38 -10.52 -13.45 8.14
CA GLU A 38 -11.95 -13.76 8.06
C GLU A 38 -12.76 -12.51 7.75
N GLY A 39 -12.48 -11.38 8.40
CA GLY A 39 -13.17 -10.13 8.13
C GLY A 39 -12.98 -9.63 6.70
N VAL A 40 -11.77 -9.72 6.14
CA VAL A 40 -11.51 -9.30 4.75
C VAL A 40 -12.25 -10.21 3.76
N LEU A 41 -12.22 -11.53 4.00
CA LEU A 41 -12.91 -12.52 3.15
C LEU A 41 -14.43 -12.42 3.25
N SER A 42 -14.95 -11.96 4.39
CA SER A 42 -16.37 -11.68 4.62
C SER A 42 -16.78 -10.27 4.18
N GLU A 43 -15.92 -9.58 3.43
CA GLU A 43 -16.17 -8.23 2.88
C GLU A 43 -16.44 -7.15 3.96
N MET A 44 -15.94 -7.35 5.18
CA MET A 44 -15.96 -6.30 6.20
C MET A 44 -15.10 -5.13 5.74
N LYS A 45 -15.74 -3.98 5.50
CA LYS A 45 -15.08 -2.79 4.96
C LYS A 45 -14.06 -2.17 5.91
N PHE A 46 -14.32 -2.23 7.22
CA PHE A 46 -13.50 -1.59 8.24
C PHE A 46 -13.16 -2.58 9.34
N GLN A 47 -11.87 -2.65 9.65
CA GLN A 47 -11.32 -3.48 10.72
C GLN A 47 -10.18 -2.72 11.40
N THR A 48 -9.91 -3.04 12.66
CA THR A 48 -8.85 -2.39 13.43
C THR A 48 -8.00 -3.44 14.13
N LEU A 49 -6.70 -3.44 13.84
CA LEU A 49 -5.72 -4.23 14.57
C LEU A 49 -5.22 -3.42 15.77
N LEU A 50 -5.73 -3.74 16.96
CA LEU A 50 -5.21 -3.20 18.22
C LEU A 50 -3.98 -4.00 18.64
N GLY A 51 -2.79 -3.42 18.46
CA GLY A 51 -1.53 -4.07 18.83
C GLY A 51 -0.56 -3.10 19.49
N ALA A 52 0.01 -3.50 20.62
CA ALA A 52 1.04 -2.73 21.32
C ALA A 52 2.31 -2.55 20.45
N THR A 53 3.15 -1.58 20.78
CA THR A 53 4.46 -1.39 20.12
C THR A 53 5.33 -2.62 20.32
N GLY A 54 6.08 -3.03 19.29
CA GLY A 54 6.95 -4.21 19.36
C GLY A 54 6.27 -5.57 19.18
N THR A 55 4.94 -5.63 19.00
CA THR A 55 4.20 -6.89 18.83
C THR A 55 4.20 -7.47 17.42
N GLY A 56 4.97 -6.89 16.48
CA GLY A 56 5.05 -7.38 15.10
C GLY A 56 3.79 -7.11 14.27
N LYS A 57 3.27 -5.87 14.30
CA LYS A 57 2.09 -5.47 13.50
C LYS A 57 2.30 -5.68 12.00
N THR A 58 3.46 -5.28 11.46
CA THR A 58 3.80 -5.48 10.05
C THR A 58 3.76 -6.97 9.67
N PHE A 59 4.35 -7.82 10.51
CA PHE A 59 4.33 -9.27 10.32
C PHE A 59 2.91 -9.86 10.33
N THR A 60 2.07 -9.38 11.26
CA THR A 60 0.65 -9.75 11.34
C THR A 60 -0.08 -9.37 10.04
N ILE A 61 0.10 -8.14 9.55
CA ILE A 61 -0.52 -7.67 8.32
C ILE A 61 0.01 -8.41 7.09
N ALA A 62 1.31 -8.71 7.02
CA ALA A 62 1.87 -9.53 5.95
C ALA A 62 1.19 -10.89 5.86
N HIS A 63 0.99 -11.58 6.99
CA HIS A 63 0.26 -12.84 7.02
C HIS A 63 -1.19 -12.71 6.53
N VAL A 64 -1.86 -11.60 6.85
CA VAL A 64 -3.18 -11.31 6.31
C VAL A 64 -3.13 -11.13 4.79
N ILE A 65 -2.19 -10.35 4.25
CA ILE A 65 -1.99 -10.14 2.81
C ILE A 65 -1.78 -11.49 2.09
N GLN A 66 -0.90 -12.33 2.63
CA GLN A 66 -0.67 -13.69 2.12
C GLN A 66 -1.95 -14.54 2.17
N ALA A 67 -2.75 -14.46 3.23
CA ALA A 67 -3.94 -15.30 3.33
C ALA A 67 -5.06 -14.86 2.37
N VAL A 68 -5.23 -13.55 2.16
CA VAL A 68 -6.31 -13.00 1.34
C VAL A 68 -5.98 -12.94 -0.15
N GLN A 69 -4.69 -12.92 -0.51
CA GLN A 69 -4.22 -12.88 -1.89
C GLN A 69 -4.80 -11.70 -2.69
N ARG A 70 -4.75 -10.50 -2.08
CA ARG A 70 -5.26 -9.25 -2.66
C ARG A 70 -4.15 -8.20 -2.72
N PRO A 71 -4.03 -7.45 -3.82
CA PRO A 71 -3.13 -6.31 -3.91
C PRO A 71 -3.42 -5.32 -2.79
N THR A 72 -2.38 -4.83 -2.13
CA THR A 72 -2.52 -4.07 -0.89
C THR A 72 -1.79 -2.74 -0.96
N LEU A 73 -2.46 -1.67 -0.56
CA LEU A 73 -1.89 -0.34 -0.38
C LEU A 73 -1.75 -0.06 1.12
N VAL A 74 -0.53 0.19 1.57
CA VAL A 74 -0.22 0.60 2.95
C VAL A 74 0.03 2.11 2.96
N ILE A 75 -0.69 2.84 3.80
CA ILE A 75 -0.55 4.29 3.92
C ILE A 75 0.13 4.61 5.25
N ALA A 76 1.20 5.39 5.20
CA ALA A 76 1.94 5.82 6.38
C ALA A 76 2.00 7.36 6.47
N HIS A 77 2.10 7.88 7.68
CA HIS A 77 1.96 9.32 7.94
C HIS A 77 3.27 10.12 7.81
N ASN A 78 4.40 9.47 7.49
CA ASN A 78 5.69 10.14 7.30
C ASN A 78 6.65 9.29 6.44
N LYS A 79 7.54 9.96 5.68
CA LYS A 79 8.51 9.31 4.79
C LYS A 79 9.40 8.27 5.50
N THR A 80 9.81 8.52 6.75
CA THR A 80 10.71 7.62 7.50
C THR A 80 10.02 6.28 7.79
N LEU A 81 8.77 6.32 8.27
CA LEU A 81 7.99 5.11 8.53
C LEU A 81 7.64 4.39 7.23
N THR A 82 7.33 5.12 6.15
CA THR A 82 7.09 4.53 4.83
C THR A 82 8.32 3.75 4.35
N ALA A 83 9.52 4.32 4.47
CA ALA A 83 10.76 3.65 4.11
C ALA A 83 11.04 2.42 4.99
N GLN A 84 10.79 2.52 6.30
CA GLN A 84 10.91 1.39 7.22
C GLN A 84 9.97 0.24 6.83
N LEU A 85 8.70 0.55 6.58
CA LEU A 85 7.72 -0.45 6.17
C LEU A 85 8.09 -1.08 4.82
N CYS A 86 8.63 -0.30 3.89
CA CYS A 86 9.12 -0.81 2.61
C CYS A 86 10.20 -1.87 2.79
N ASN A 87 11.21 -1.58 3.62
CA ASN A 87 12.26 -2.55 3.92
C ASN A 87 11.70 -3.80 4.61
N GLU A 88 10.82 -3.63 5.61
CA GLU A 88 10.17 -4.76 6.28
C GLU A 88 9.37 -5.62 5.30
N PHE A 89 8.59 -5.02 4.40
CA PHE A 89 7.80 -5.77 3.41
C PHE A 89 8.67 -6.44 2.34
N HIS A 90 9.79 -5.83 1.92
CA HIS A 90 10.76 -6.48 1.03
C HIS A 90 11.39 -7.72 1.66
N GLU A 91 11.76 -7.66 2.95
CA GLU A 91 12.30 -8.82 3.67
C GLU A 91 11.25 -9.92 3.85
N LEU A 92 9.99 -9.52 4.10
CA LEU A 92 8.89 -10.46 4.27
C LEU A 92 8.47 -11.12 2.95
N PHE A 93 8.45 -10.38 1.85
CA PHE A 93 8.00 -10.84 0.53
C PHE A 93 9.12 -10.72 -0.52
N PRO A 94 10.21 -11.50 -0.41
CA PRO A 94 11.36 -11.37 -1.30
C PRO A 94 11.05 -11.71 -2.77
N GLU A 95 9.99 -12.50 -3.00
CA GLU A 95 9.57 -12.95 -4.34
C GLU A 95 8.38 -12.15 -4.90
N ASN A 96 7.87 -11.14 -4.17
CA ASN A 96 6.75 -10.31 -4.63
C ASN A 96 7.18 -8.86 -4.84
N ALA A 97 6.44 -8.14 -5.67
CA ALA A 97 6.74 -6.76 -6.01
C ALA A 97 6.24 -5.81 -4.90
N VAL A 98 7.19 -5.21 -4.17
CA VAL A 98 6.94 -4.15 -3.18
C VAL A 98 7.37 -2.81 -3.78
N HIS A 99 6.46 -1.85 -3.83
CA HIS A 99 6.64 -0.55 -4.45
C HIS A 99 6.52 0.58 -3.43
N TYR A 100 7.38 1.58 -3.59
CA TYR A 100 7.46 2.76 -2.73
C TYR A 100 6.96 3.99 -3.48
N PHE A 101 5.86 4.58 -3.00
CA PHE A 101 5.24 5.76 -3.57
C PHE A 101 5.38 6.92 -2.59
N VAL A 102 6.29 7.84 -2.88
CA VAL A 102 6.44 9.06 -2.09
C VAL A 102 6.49 10.25 -3.02
N SER A 103 5.97 11.38 -2.53
CA SER A 103 6.13 12.65 -3.24
C SER A 103 7.61 12.89 -3.54
N TYR A 104 7.89 13.16 -4.81
CA TYR A 104 9.21 13.54 -5.32
C TYR A 104 9.71 14.86 -4.71
N TYR A 105 8.86 15.60 -4.00
CA TYR A 105 9.21 16.86 -3.35
C TYR A 105 9.58 16.64 -1.88
N ASP A 106 10.76 17.13 -1.49
CA ASP A 106 11.19 17.17 -0.08
C ASP A 106 10.61 18.37 0.67
N TYR A 107 10.28 19.44 -0.06
CA TYR A 107 9.61 20.61 0.46
C TYR A 107 8.55 21.04 -0.55
N TYR A 108 7.28 20.83 -0.22
CA TYR A 108 6.18 21.43 -0.96
C TYR A 108 5.86 22.76 -0.29
N GLN A 109 6.24 23.86 -0.93
CA GLN A 109 5.69 25.15 -0.59
C GLN A 109 4.34 25.25 -1.32
N PRO A 110 3.19 25.18 -0.62
CA PRO A 110 1.92 25.40 -1.28
C PRO A 110 1.97 26.79 -1.91
N GLU A 111 1.32 26.95 -3.06
CA GLU A 111 1.04 28.26 -3.67
C GLU A 111 0.15 29.05 -2.70
N ALA A 112 0.77 29.64 -1.69
CA ALA A 112 0.14 30.66 -0.88
C ALA A 112 0.03 31.86 -1.80
N TYR A 113 -1.20 32.21 -2.16
CA TYR A 113 -1.54 33.42 -2.90
C TYR A 113 -0.96 34.64 -2.19
N LEU A 114 0.26 35.03 -2.56
CA LEU A 114 0.86 36.32 -2.23
C LEU A 114 0.41 37.24 -3.36
N PRO A 115 -0.51 38.19 -3.12
CA PRO A 115 -0.99 39.03 -4.19
C PRO A 115 0.19 39.83 -4.76
N GLN A 116 0.30 39.79 -6.09
CA GLN A 116 1.22 40.51 -6.98
C GLN A 116 2.54 39.81 -7.35
N THR A 117 2.53 38.98 -8.40
CA THR A 117 3.30 39.23 -9.64
C THR A 117 2.87 38.28 -10.77
N GLU A 118 2.74 38.81 -11.98
CA GLU A 118 2.25 38.15 -13.21
C GLU A 118 3.15 37.00 -13.70
N VAL A 119 3.17 35.84 -13.03
CA VAL A 119 3.95 34.65 -13.45
C VAL A 119 3.14 33.33 -13.35
N GLU A 120 1.81 33.39 -13.42
CA GLU A 120 0.96 32.21 -13.15
C GLU A 120 0.82 31.22 -14.33
N ASP A 121 1.03 31.63 -15.58
CA ASP A 121 0.64 30.75 -16.71
C ASP A 121 1.73 29.74 -17.16
N GLN A 122 3.02 30.02 -16.97
CA GLN A 122 4.10 29.12 -17.43
C GLN A 122 4.46 28.00 -16.43
N ILE A 123 4.17 28.19 -15.15
CA ILE A 123 4.51 27.24 -14.08
C ILE A 123 3.49 26.08 -14.05
N ARG A 124 2.23 26.36 -14.38
CA ARG A 124 1.13 25.39 -14.33
C ARG A 124 1.26 24.25 -15.33
N GLU A 125 1.74 24.53 -16.54
CA GLU A 125 1.89 23.52 -17.61
C GLU A 125 3.05 22.53 -17.34
N LYS A 126 4.06 22.97 -16.58
CA LYS A 126 5.24 22.15 -16.25
C LYS A 126 5.03 21.20 -15.07
N LEU A 127 4.03 21.46 -14.24
CA LEU A 127 3.70 20.66 -13.04
C LEU A 127 2.80 19.47 -13.38
N LEU A 128 1.86 19.64 -14.32
CA LEU A 128 0.92 18.58 -14.72
C LEU A 128 1.56 17.54 -15.65
N SER A 129 2.67 17.86 -16.31
CA SER A 129 3.40 16.91 -17.18
C SER A 129 4.31 15.94 -16.43
N LYS A 130 4.47 16.08 -15.10
CA LYS A 130 5.38 15.25 -14.30
C LYS A 130 4.71 14.29 -13.31
N ILE A 131 3.42 14.48 -13.05
CA ILE A 131 2.61 13.48 -12.37
C ILE A 131 1.83 12.78 -13.46
N GLU A 132 2.45 11.79 -14.11
CA GLU A 132 1.75 10.96 -15.08
C GLU A 132 0.68 10.16 -14.33
N ALA A 133 -0.58 10.59 -14.42
CA ALA A 133 -1.74 9.79 -14.00
C ALA A 133 -1.72 8.39 -14.65
N ASP A 134 -1.10 8.27 -15.82
CA ASP A 134 -0.86 7.03 -16.55
C ASP A 134 -0.03 6.01 -15.75
N THR A 135 0.88 6.47 -14.85
CA THR A 135 1.69 5.55 -14.02
C THR A 135 0.90 4.85 -12.92
N TRP A 136 -0.12 5.51 -12.36
CA TRP A 136 -0.95 4.95 -11.29
C TRP A 136 -2.01 4.00 -11.83
N GLU A 137 -2.70 4.37 -12.91
CA GLU A 137 -3.67 3.49 -13.58
C GLU A 137 -2.99 2.22 -14.12
N ALA A 138 -1.79 2.38 -14.72
CA ALA A 138 -0.98 1.23 -15.12
C ALA A 138 -0.61 0.35 -13.93
N TRP A 139 -0.13 0.93 -12.82
CA TRP A 139 0.21 0.15 -11.62
C TRP A 139 -1.02 -0.59 -11.07
N PHE A 140 -2.18 0.05 -10.97
CA PHE A 140 -3.41 -0.61 -10.48
C PHE A 140 -3.91 -1.69 -11.44
N SER A 141 -3.71 -1.53 -12.75
CA SER A 141 -4.03 -2.55 -13.74
C SER A 141 -3.10 -3.75 -13.60
N GLU A 142 -1.79 -3.52 -13.55
CA GLU A 142 -0.79 -4.58 -13.40
C GLU A 142 -0.84 -5.24 -12.01
N ALA A 143 -1.15 -4.50 -10.96
CA ALA A 143 -1.29 -5.04 -9.61
C ALA A 143 -2.40 -6.09 -9.52
N ARG A 144 -3.38 -6.07 -10.44
CA ARG A 144 -4.42 -7.11 -10.50
C ARG A 144 -3.90 -8.42 -11.08
N GLU A 145 -2.86 -8.35 -11.91
CA GLU A 145 -2.25 -9.51 -12.58
C GLU A 145 -1.04 -10.06 -11.82
N GLU A 146 -0.25 -9.16 -11.23
CA GLU A 146 0.97 -9.46 -10.48
C GLU A 146 0.75 -9.09 -9.00
N ALA A 147 1.09 -9.98 -8.06
CA ALA A 147 0.93 -9.74 -6.64
C ALA A 147 1.76 -8.53 -6.16
N LYS A 148 1.17 -7.32 -6.13
CA LYS A 148 1.84 -6.06 -5.78
C LYS A 148 1.42 -5.51 -4.40
N ILE A 149 2.41 -5.01 -3.66
CA ILE A 149 2.22 -4.20 -2.45
C ILE A 149 2.71 -2.79 -2.74
N GLY A 150 1.87 -1.78 -2.53
CA GLY A 150 2.24 -0.37 -2.61
C GLY A 150 2.32 0.25 -1.23
N ILE A 151 3.30 1.13 -0.98
CA ILE A 151 3.40 1.87 0.27
C ILE A 151 3.47 3.37 -0.04
N LEU A 152 2.51 4.13 0.46
CA LEU A 152 2.29 5.55 0.13
C LEU A 152 2.54 6.48 1.34
N PHE A 153 3.23 7.59 1.07
CA PHE A 153 3.25 8.80 1.91
C PHE A 153 2.65 9.99 1.14
#